data_AF-A0A251ZT99-F1
#
_entry.id   AF-A0A251ZT99-F1
#
_cell.length_a   1.000
_cell.length_b   1.000
_cell.length_c   1.000
_cell.angle_alpha   90.00
_cell.angle_beta   90.00
_cell.angle_gamma   90.00
#
_symmetry.space_group_name_H-M   'P 1'
#
loop_
_entity.id
_entity.type
_entity.pdbx_description
1 polymer ?
#
loop_
_entity_poly.entity_id
_entity_poly.type
_entity_poly.pdbx_seq_one_letter_code
_entity_poly.pdbx_strand_id
1 'polypeptide(L)'
;MFVEVIIKLKKHFILYLFILFLTGCSGTSTQQITIYKSLGEIQCQAKTGSIAMIRQELFNANIYVFGKGIKGDDGVARITVCGASTGEIGIFVIKQQDYKKAKALGFMQY
;
A
#
# COMPACT_ATOMS: atom_id res chain seq x y z
N MET A 1 33.91 -51.78 -21.26
CA MET A 1 33.64 -50.62 -22.15
C MET A 1 32.20 -50.09 -22.04
N PHE A 2 31.16 -50.95 -22.00
CA PHE A 2 29.75 -50.51 -21.88
C PHE A 2 29.36 -49.79 -20.57
N VAL A 3 30.01 -50.13 -19.43
CA VAL A 3 29.69 -49.54 -18.11
C VAL A 3 30.08 -48.05 -18.02
N GLU A 4 31.17 -47.64 -18.67
CA GLU A 4 31.64 -46.24 -18.65
C GLU A 4 30.74 -45.30 -19.48
N VAL A 5 30.13 -45.82 -20.55
CA VAL A 5 29.22 -45.06 -21.42
C VAL A 5 27.94 -44.68 -20.68
N ILE A 6 27.40 -45.58 -19.85
CA ILE A 6 26.18 -45.32 -19.05
C ILE A 6 26.45 -44.27 -17.96
N ILE A 7 27.63 -44.29 -17.34
CA ILE A 7 28.01 -43.31 -16.31
C ILE A 7 28.17 -41.89 -16.90
N LYS A 8 28.78 -41.76 -18.10
CA LYS A 8 28.89 -40.48 -18.82
C LYS A 8 27.52 -39.93 -19.25
N LEU A 9 26.61 -40.78 -19.71
CA LEU A 9 25.25 -40.37 -20.11
C LEU A 9 24.46 -39.79 -18.93
N LYS A 10 24.55 -40.42 -17.76
CA LYS A 10 23.83 -40.03 -16.53
C LYS A 10 24.35 -38.71 -15.94
N LYS A 11 25.65 -38.44 -16.08
CA LYS A 11 26.31 -37.21 -15.57
C LYS A 11 25.95 -35.97 -16.38
N HIS A 12 25.80 -36.09 -17.70
CA HIS A 12 25.33 -34.99 -18.55
C HIS A 12 23.82 -34.73 -18.43
N PHE A 13 23.03 -35.78 -18.19
CA PHE A 13 21.58 -35.66 -17.97
C PHE A 13 21.24 -34.89 -16.67
N ILE A 14 21.99 -35.12 -15.59
CA ILE A 14 21.82 -34.40 -14.31
C ILE A 14 22.17 -32.91 -14.45
N LEU A 15 23.15 -32.57 -15.30
CA LEU A 15 23.57 -31.19 -15.53
C LEU A 15 22.52 -30.39 -16.34
N TYR A 16 21.87 -31.03 -17.32
CA TYR A 16 20.84 -30.40 -18.15
C TYR A 16 19.52 -30.14 -17.39
N LEU A 17 19.18 -31.00 -16.43
CA LEU A 17 17.97 -30.84 -15.61
C LEU A 17 18.06 -29.64 -14.65
N PHE A 18 19.27 -29.23 -14.27
CA PHE A 18 19.50 -28.09 -13.38
C PHE A 18 19.36 -26.72 -14.09
N ILE A 19 19.53 -26.69 -15.42
CA ILE A 19 19.52 -25.45 -16.22
C ILE A 19 18.09 -25.01 -16.60
N LEU A 20 17.10 -25.90 -16.50
CA LEU A 20 15.72 -25.62 -16.94
C LEU A 20 14.85 -24.84 -15.94
N PHE A 21 15.38 -24.44 -14.77
CA PHE A 21 14.57 -23.90 -13.66
C PHE A 21 14.50 -22.35 -13.56
N LEU A 22 15.11 -21.59 -14.48
CA LEU A 22 15.39 -20.16 -14.24
C LEU A 22 14.58 -19.12 -15.05
N THR A 23 13.50 -19.47 -15.73
CA THR A 23 12.71 -18.46 -16.47
C THR A 23 11.26 -18.40 -16.01
N GLY A 24 11.05 -17.97 -14.77
CA GLY A 24 9.74 -17.52 -14.27
C GLY A 24 9.77 -16.00 -14.03
N CYS A 25 9.36 -15.21 -15.02
CA CYS A 25 9.12 -13.78 -14.80
C CYS A 25 7.69 -13.61 -14.24
N SER A 26 7.57 -13.46 -12.93
CA SER A 26 6.30 -13.11 -12.30
C SER A 26 6.08 -11.60 -12.45
N GLY A 27 5.14 -11.20 -13.32
CA GLY A 27 4.69 -9.82 -13.39
C GLY A 27 4.04 -9.40 -12.07
N THR A 28 4.74 -8.60 -11.26
CA THR A 28 4.21 -8.10 -10.00
C THR A 28 3.15 -7.03 -10.28
N SER A 29 1.88 -7.43 -10.32
CA SER A 29 0.77 -6.48 -10.24
C SER A 29 0.85 -5.76 -8.90
N THR A 30 1.10 -4.45 -8.92
CA THR A 30 1.17 -3.65 -7.69
C THR A 30 -0.25 -3.40 -7.20
N GLN A 31 -0.68 -4.17 -6.21
CA GLN A 31 -1.99 -4.01 -5.60
C GLN A 31 -2.08 -2.65 -4.90
N GLN A 32 -3.10 -1.87 -5.27
CA GLN A 32 -3.40 -0.57 -4.67
C GLN A 32 -4.56 -0.74 -3.68
N ILE A 33 -4.53 0.05 -2.61
CA ILE A 33 -5.60 0.12 -1.62
C ILE A 33 -5.95 1.58 -1.34
N THR A 34 -7.19 1.78 -0.89
CA THR A 34 -7.67 3.08 -0.40
C THR A 34 -7.54 3.13 1.12
N ILE A 35 -6.99 4.23 1.61
CA ILE A 35 -6.84 4.51 3.04
C ILE A 35 -7.43 5.87 3.37
N TYR A 36 -7.80 6.09 4.62
CA TYR A 36 -8.28 7.37 5.11
C TYR A 36 -7.71 7.72 6.48
N LYS A 37 -7.77 9.01 6.81
CA LYS A 37 -7.44 9.56 8.13
C LYS A 37 -8.31 10.78 8.41
N SER A 38 -8.72 10.96 9.67
CA SER A 38 -9.47 12.15 10.08
C SER A 38 -8.66 13.43 9.87
N LEU A 39 -9.32 14.48 9.38
CA LEU A 39 -8.75 15.82 9.28
C LEU A 39 -8.72 16.54 10.64
N GLY A 40 -9.33 15.96 11.68
CA GLY A 40 -9.31 16.50 13.05
C GLY A 40 -10.13 17.79 13.23
N GLU A 41 -11.00 18.10 12.27
CA GLU A 41 -11.74 19.36 12.22
C GLU A 41 -12.87 19.39 13.26
N ILE A 42 -13.06 20.55 13.87
CA ILE A 42 -14.05 20.80 14.91
C ILE A 42 -15.10 21.79 14.39
N GLN A 43 -16.37 21.50 14.66
CA GLN A 43 -17.50 22.34 14.29
C GLN A 43 -17.37 23.73 14.94
N CYS A 44 -17.67 24.77 14.16
CA CYS A 44 -17.52 26.18 14.54
C CYS A 44 -16.07 26.66 14.75
N GLN A 45 -15.05 25.86 14.40
CA GLN A 45 -13.65 26.30 14.39
C GLN A 45 -13.13 26.53 12.97
N ALA A 46 -12.03 27.28 12.86
CA ALA A 46 -11.32 27.42 11.60
C ALA A 46 -10.78 26.07 11.15
N LYS A 47 -10.91 25.76 9.86
CA LYS A 47 -10.42 24.50 9.29
C LYS A 47 -8.89 24.46 9.33
N THR A 48 -8.33 23.43 9.95
CA THR A 48 -6.88 23.25 10.15
C THR A 48 -6.32 22.06 9.37
N GLY A 49 -7.16 21.09 9.02
CA GLY A 49 -6.83 19.89 8.26
C GLY A 49 -6.86 20.13 6.74
N SER A 50 -5.69 19.97 6.11
CA SER A 50 -5.55 20.00 4.65
C SER A 50 -5.09 18.67 4.08
N ILE A 51 -5.63 18.33 2.90
CA ILE A 51 -5.18 17.17 2.12
C ILE A 51 -3.70 17.27 1.78
N ALA A 52 -3.20 18.48 1.53
CA ALA A 52 -1.79 18.74 1.25
C ALA A 52 -0.89 18.37 2.44
N MET A 53 -1.28 18.74 3.66
CA MET A 53 -0.53 18.39 4.88
C MET A 53 -0.50 16.88 5.12
N ILE A 54 -1.64 16.19 5.00
CA ILE A 54 -1.69 14.73 5.16
C ILE A 54 -0.91 14.02 4.06
N ARG A 55 -0.97 14.51 2.82
CA ARG A 55 -0.15 14.00 1.72
C ARG A 55 1.34 14.18 2.02
N GLN A 56 1.73 15.31 2.59
CA GLN A 56 3.12 15.57 3.01
C GLN A 56 3.55 14.61 4.12
N GLU A 57 2.68 14.28 5.07
CA GLU A 57 2.93 13.26 6.11
C GLU A 57 3.24 11.89 5.48
N LEU A 58 2.41 11.44 4.52
CA LEU A 58 2.63 10.19 3.79
C LEU A 58 3.95 10.23 2.99
N PHE A 59 4.24 11.36 2.34
CA PHE A 59 5.50 11.54 1.61
C PHE A 59 6.72 11.45 2.54
N ASN A 60 6.69 12.12 3.69
CA ASN A 60 7.77 12.08 4.68
C ASN A 60 8.00 10.67 5.23
N ALA A 61 6.97 9.82 5.24
CA ALA A 61 7.06 8.40 5.60
C ALA A 61 7.49 7.48 4.44
N ASN A 62 7.90 8.05 3.30
CA ASN A 62 8.24 7.32 2.07
C ASN A 62 7.08 6.46 1.55
N ILE A 63 5.85 6.96 1.65
CA ILE A 63 4.65 6.32 1.10
C ILE A 63 4.20 7.12 -0.13
N TYR A 64 4.20 6.47 -1.28
CA TYR A 64 3.73 7.08 -2.50
C TYR A 64 2.19 7.07 -2.57
N VAL A 65 1.62 8.25 -2.85
CA VAL A 65 0.18 8.44 -3.03
C VAL A 65 -0.16 8.56 -4.51
N PHE A 66 -1.04 7.68 -4.98
CA PHE A 66 -1.62 7.76 -6.32
C PHE A 66 -2.67 8.87 -6.37
N GLY A 67 -2.56 9.78 -7.34
CA GLY A 67 -3.46 10.93 -7.48
C GLY A 67 -3.20 12.03 -6.44
N LYS A 68 -4.18 12.92 -6.22
CA LYS A 68 -4.06 14.08 -5.32
C LYS A 68 -4.57 13.84 -3.89
N GLY A 69 -5.32 12.75 -3.66
CA GLY A 69 -6.15 12.59 -2.47
C GLY A 69 -7.41 13.46 -2.52
N ILE A 70 -8.46 13.09 -1.79
CA ILE A 70 -9.74 13.80 -1.77
C ILE A 70 -10.22 13.99 -0.32
N LYS A 71 -11.04 15.02 -0.10
CA LYS A 71 -11.80 15.17 1.15
C LYS A 71 -13.09 14.36 1.06
N GLY A 72 -13.49 13.76 2.18
CA GLY A 72 -14.76 13.06 2.35
C GLY A 72 -15.27 13.19 3.78
N ASP A 73 -16.27 12.39 4.11
CA ASP A 73 -16.90 12.29 5.42
C ASP A 73 -16.81 10.84 5.93
N ASP A 74 -16.73 10.64 7.25
CA ASP A 74 -16.65 9.31 7.87
C ASP A 74 -17.99 8.53 7.81
N GLY A 75 -19.07 9.15 7.32
CA GLY A 75 -20.40 8.57 7.19
C GLY A 75 -21.14 8.48 8.53
N VAL A 76 -20.56 8.98 9.61
CA VAL A 76 -21.15 8.94 10.95
C VAL A 76 -21.95 10.21 11.17
N ALA A 77 -23.26 10.06 11.36
CA ALA A 77 -24.11 11.18 11.74
C ALA A 77 -23.62 11.81 13.06
N ARG A 78 -23.33 13.11 13.03
CA ARG A 78 -22.91 13.89 14.21
C ARG A 78 -23.99 14.91 14.57
N ILE A 79 -24.13 15.17 15.86
CA ILE A 79 -24.92 16.31 16.33
C ILE A 79 -24.24 17.61 15.91
N THR A 80 -25.02 18.58 15.44
CA THR A 80 -24.51 19.87 14.98
C THR A 80 -24.41 20.85 16.14
N VAL A 81 -23.35 20.72 16.93
CA VAL A 81 -23.05 21.61 18.06
C VAL A 81 -21.59 22.05 18.00
N CYS A 82 -21.34 23.31 18.36
CA CYS A 82 -19.99 23.84 18.38
C CYS A 82 -19.11 23.03 19.35
N GLY A 83 -17.90 22.67 18.91
CA GLY A 83 -16.97 21.84 19.68
C GLY A 83 -17.03 20.34 19.38
N ALA A 84 -18.03 19.86 18.63
CA ALA A 84 -18.04 18.48 18.15
C ALA A 84 -17.12 18.28 16.92
N SER A 85 -16.67 17.06 16.65
CA SER A 85 -15.95 16.73 15.41
C SER A 85 -16.84 16.93 14.18
N THR A 86 -16.27 17.33 13.05
CA THR A 86 -17.03 17.46 11.79
C THR A 86 -17.21 16.14 11.04
N GLY A 87 -16.40 15.12 11.32
CA GLY A 87 -16.39 13.85 10.56
C GLY A 87 -15.55 13.90 9.27
N GLU A 88 -14.94 15.05 8.95
CA GLU A 88 -14.15 15.21 7.72
C GLU A 88 -12.91 14.30 7.73
N ILE A 89 -12.72 13.58 6.62
CA ILE A 89 -11.58 12.67 6.40
C ILE A 89 -10.83 13.02 5.11
N GLY A 90 -9.54 12.70 5.09
CA GLY A 90 -8.74 12.67 3.87
C GLY A 90 -8.60 11.25 3.37
N ILE A 91 -8.89 11.02 2.08
CA ILE A 91 -8.88 9.71 1.43
C ILE A 91 -7.76 9.67 0.39
N PHE A 92 -6.96 8.60 0.39
CA PHE A 92 -5.77 8.45 -0.42
C PHE A 92 -5.65 7.02 -0.96
N VAL A 93 -5.02 6.87 -2.13
CA VAL A 93 -4.70 5.56 -2.70
C VAL A 93 -3.21 5.32 -2.60
N ILE A 94 -2.80 4.18 -2.05
CA ILE A 94 -1.39 3.80 -1.83
C ILE A 94 -1.14 2.35 -2.29
N LYS A 95 0.14 1.94 -2.33
CA LYS A 95 0.47 0.52 -2.54
C LYS A 95 0.12 -0.27 -1.27
N GLN A 96 -0.44 -1.47 -1.44
CA GLN A 96 -0.84 -2.31 -0.30
C GLN A 96 0.30 -2.63 0.67
N GLN A 97 1.52 -2.81 0.14
CA GLN A 97 2.72 -3.06 0.94
C GLN A 97 3.06 -1.91 1.93
N ASP A 98 2.64 -0.69 1.64
CA ASP A 98 2.90 0.48 2.49
C ASP A 98 1.82 0.66 3.58
N TYR A 99 0.76 -0.15 3.59
CA TYR A 99 -0.32 -0.06 4.57
C TYR A 99 0.18 -0.15 6.01
N LYS A 100 1.16 -1.01 6.29
CA LYS A 100 1.71 -1.15 7.65
C LYS A 100 2.32 0.16 8.15
N LYS A 101 2.99 0.92 7.27
CA LYS A 101 3.55 2.25 7.60
C LYS A 101 2.42 3.27 7.76
N ALA A 102 1.45 3.29 6.84
CA ALA A 102 0.30 4.18 6.92
C ALA A 102 -0.51 3.96 8.21
N LYS A 103 -0.73 2.70 8.61
CA LYS A 103 -1.41 2.34 9.85
C LYS A 103 -0.67 2.86 11.09
N ALA A 104 0.66 2.84 11.09
CA ALA A 104 1.47 3.40 12.17
C ALA A 104 1.32 4.93 12.30
N LEU A 105 0.93 5.62 11.22
CA LEU A 105 0.60 7.04 11.20
C LEU A 105 -0.87 7.33 11.53
N GLY A 106 -1.65 6.32 11.91
CA GLY A 106 -3.07 6.45 12.26
C GLY A 106 -4.03 6.42 11.07
N PHE A 107 -3.60 5.97 9.89
CA PHE A 107 -4.51 5.72 8.77
C PHE A 107 -5.24 4.39 8.93
N MET A 108 -6.47 4.34 8.43
CA MET A 108 -7.30 3.15 8.35
C MET A 108 -7.56 2.79 6.88
N GLN A 109 -7.83 1.53 6.59
CA GLN A 109 -8.28 1.13 5.26
C GLN A 109 -9.74 1.57 5.06
N TYR A 110 -10.03 2.23 3.94
CA TYR A 110 -11.35 2.77 3.58
C TYR A 110 -12.28 1.66 3.07
#